data_AF-A0A2N2MWV7-F1
#
_entry.id   AF-A0A2N2MWV7-F1
#
_cell.length_a   1.000
_cell.length_b   1.000
_cell.length_c   1.000
_cell.angle_alpha   90.00
_cell.angle_beta   90.00
_cell.angle_gamma   90.00
#
_symmetry.space_group_name_H-M   'P 1'
#
loop_
_entity.id
_entity.type
_entity.pdbx_description
1 polymer ?
#
loop_
_entity_poly.entity_id
_entity_poly.type
_entity_poly.pdbx_seq_one_letter_code
_entity_poly.pdbx_strand_id
1 'polypeptide(L)' 'MMFGGMMFFSILIIALAVLLVKNLFQSKQPTLKNTDLTSRQILDQRYARGEIDQEQYLLMVSDLK' A
#
# COMPACT_ATOMS: atom_id res chain seq x y z
N MET A 1 -13.54 -45.01 13.12
CA MET A 1 -12.61 -44.24 12.25
C MET A 1 -13.42 -43.34 11.29
N MET A 2 -14.21 -42.39 11.80
CA MET A 2 -15.09 -41.52 10.99
C MET A 2 -14.88 -40.01 11.24
N PHE A 3 -14.05 -39.64 12.22
CA PHE A 3 -13.79 -38.24 12.58
C PHE A 3 -12.65 -37.58 11.78
N GLY A 4 -11.74 -38.36 11.20
CA GLY A 4 -10.59 -37.82 10.46
C GLY A 4 -10.96 -37.17 9.12
N GLY A 5 -11.96 -37.72 8.40
CA GLY A 5 -12.38 -37.21 7.10
C GLY A 5 -13.07 -35.85 7.16
N MET A 6 -13.91 -35.61 8.16
CA MET A 6 -14.59 -34.32 8.36
C MET A 6 -13.61 -33.20 8.72
N MET A 7 -12.58 -33.49 9.51
CA MET A 7 -11.56 -32.49 9.84
C MET A 7 -10.73 -32.09 8.61
N PHE A 8 -10.32 -33.06 7.79
CA PHE A 8 -9.56 -32.77 6.57
C PHE A 8 -10.34 -31.90 5.59
N PHE A 9 -11.61 -32.23 5.37
CA PHE A 9 -12.48 -31.45 4.48
C PHE A 9 -12.65 -30.01 4.96
N SER A 10 -12.82 -29.82 6.27
CA SER A 10 -12.95 -28.50 6.89
C SER A 10 -11.69 -27.66 6.73
N ILE A 11 -10.51 -28.25 6.96
CA ILE A 11 -9.22 -27.58 6.78
C ILE A 11 -9.03 -27.16 5.32
N LEU A 12 -9.40 -28.02 4.38
CA LEU A 12 -9.23 -27.77 2.94
C LEU A 12 -10.13 -26.62 2.46
N ILE A 13 -11.38 -26.56 2.94
CA ILE A 13 -12.29 -25.45 2.66
C ILE A 13 -11.75 -24.13 3.24
N ILE A 14 -11.29 -24.14 4.49
CA ILE A 14 -10.73 -22.95 5.14
C ILE A 14 -9.50 -22.46 4.38
N ALA A 15 -8.61 -23.36 3.96
CA ALA A 15 -7.44 -23.01 3.17
C ALA A 15 -7.82 -22.36 1.83
N LEU A 16 -8.83 -22.90 1.14
CA LEU A 16 -9.34 -22.32 -0.11
C LEU A 16 -9.92 -20.92 0.09
N ALA A 17 -10.72 -20.74 1.15
CA ALA A 17 -11.32 -19.46 1.48
C ALA A 17 -10.24 -18.41 1.79
N VAL A 18 -9.23 -18.77 2.58
CA VAL A 18 -8.10 -17.89 2.89
C VAL A 18 -7.29 -17.56 1.63
N LEU A 19 -7.08 -18.50 0.72
CA LEU A 19 -6.39 -18.22 -0.56
C LEU A 19 -7.17 -17.24 -1.43
N LEU A 20 -8.48 -17.39 -1.54
CA LEU A 20 -9.34 -16.46 -2.28
C LEU A 20 -9.30 -15.05 -1.69
N VAL A 21 -9.42 -14.94 -0.36
CA VAL A 21 -9.30 -13.66 0.34
C VAL A 21 -7.91 -13.08 0.14
N LYS A 22 -6.83 -13.84 0.34
CA LYS A 22 -5.46 -13.34 0.13
C LYS A 22 -5.25 -12.83 -1.29
N ASN A 23 -5.72 -13.55 -2.31
CA ASN A 23 -5.56 -13.13 -3.70
C ASN A 23 -6.37 -11.86 -4.03
N LEU A 24 -7.61 -11.77 -3.51
CA LEU A 24 -8.46 -10.60 -3.72
C LEU A 24 -7.97 -9.36 -2.96
N PHE A 25 -7.47 -9.55 -1.74
CA PHE A 25 -6.99 -8.46 -0.88
C PHE A 25 -5.51 -8.09 -1.14
N GLN A 26 -4.66 -8.99 -1.68
CA GLN A 26 -3.30 -8.63 -2.11
C GLN A 26 -3.29 -7.67 -3.30
N SER A 27 -4.27 -7.77 -4.22
CA SER A 27 -4.40 -6.81 -5.32
C SER A 27 -4.82 -5.40 -4.87
N LYS A 28 -5.22 -5.25 -3.60
CA LYS A 28 -5.56 -3.98 -2.95
C LYS A 28 -4.80 -3.80 -1.65
N GLN A 29 -3.61 -4.37 -1.50
CA GLN A 29 -2.63 -3.58 -0.77
C GLN A 29 -2.32 -2.44 -1.74
N PRO A 30 -2.75 -1.19 -1.48
CA PRO A 30 -1.91 -0.12 -1.96
C PRO A 30 -0.56 -0.55 -1.45
N THR A 31 0.37 -0.83 -2.36
CA THR A 31 1.77 -0.66 -2.02
C THR A 31 1.75 0.70 -1.34
N LEU A 32 1.76 0.69 -0.01
CA LEU A 32 2.46 1.68 0.76
C LEU A 32 3.87 1.50 0.23
N LYS A 33 4.07 2.04 -0.96
CA LYS A 33 5.24 2.77 -1.34
C LYS A 33 5.38 3.77 -0.18
N ASN A 34 5.95 3.26 0.90
CA ASN A 34 7.16 3.82 1.49
C ASN A 34 8.25 3.83 0.38
N THR A 35 7.90 4.30 -0.83
CA THR A 35 8.81 5.08 -1.63
C THR A 35 9.00 6.25 -0.71
N ASP A 36 10.16 6.28 -0.05
CA ASP A 36 10.77 7.52 0.38
C ASP A 36 10.30 8.59 -0.59
N LEU A 37 9.27 9.35 -0.19
CA LEU A 37 8.70 10.35 -1.07
C LEU A 37 9.88 11.26 -1.29
N THR A 38 10.39 11.25 -2.52
CA THR A 38 11.56 12.06 -2.84
C THR A 38 11.26 13.47 -2.36
N SER A 39 12.24 14.17 -1.80
CA SER A 39 12.01 15.49 -1.21
C SER A 39 11.16 16.40 -2.13
N ARG A 40 11.33 16.24 -3.45
CA ARG A 40 10.51 16.87 -4.49
C ARG A 40 9.01 16.54 -4.44
N GLN A 41 8.62 15.27 -4.28
CA GLN A 41 7.21 14.87 -4.14
C GLN A 41 6.55 15.44 -2.88
N ILE A 42 7.32 15.61 -1.80
CA ILE A 42 6.83 16.28 -0.59
C ILE A 42 6.56 17.76 -0.88
N LEU A 43 7.47 18.44 -1.58
CA LEU A 43 7.28 19.83 -2.01
C LEU A 43 6.06 19.99 -2.92
N ASP A 44 5.90 19.11 -3.91
CA ASP A 44 4.76 19.12 -4.83
C ASP A 44 3.43 19.00 -4.07
N GLN A 45 3.38 18.10 -3.10
CA GLN A 45 2.18 17.90 -2.27
C GLN A 45 1.88 19.13 -1.42
N ARG A 46 2.90 19.77 -0.83
CA ARG A 46 2.74 20.98 -0.02
C ARG A 46 2.28 22.17 -0.85
N TYR A 47 2.82 22.31 -2.07
CA TYR A 47 2.40 23.35 -3.01
C TYR A 47 0.95 23.15 -3.45
N ALA A 48 0.57 21.91 -3.80
CA ALA A 48 -0.80 21.58 -4.18
C ALA A 48 -1.83 21.82 -3.05
N ARG A 49 -1.41 21.69 -1.79
CA ARG A 49 -2.21 22.02 -0.61
C ARG A 49 -2.23 23.51 -0.28
N GLY A 50 -1.39 24.32 -0.92
CA GLY A 50 -1.19 25.72 -0.59
C GLY A 50 -0.45 25.96 0.73
N GLU A 51 0.28 24.95 1.24
CA GLU A 51 1.11 25.08 2.45
C GLU A 51 2.39 25.90 2.17
N ILE A 52 2.82 25.95 0.91
CA ILE A 52 3.96 26.76 0.44
C ILE A 52 3.56 27.54 -0.80
N ASP A 53 4.12 28.74 -0.94
CA ASP A 53 3.92 29.57 -2.12
C ASP A 53 4.86 29.17 -3.27
N GLN A 54 4.56 29.62 -4.49
CA GLN A 54 5.34 29.32 -5.69
C GLN A 54 6.82 29.70 -5.55
N GLU A 55 7.13 30.85 -4.95
CA GLU A 55 8.53 31.28 -4.77
C GLU A 55 9.31 30.32 -3.86
N GLN A 56 8.69 29.90 -2.75
CA GLN A 56 9.28 28.95 -1.81
C GLN A 56 9.46 27.57 -2.44
N TYR A 57 8.46 27.12 -3.21
CA TYR A 57 8.56 25.87 -3.95
C TYR A 57 9.75 25.87 -4.91
N LEU A 58 9.93 26.93 -5.70
CA LEU A 58 11.03 27.03 -6.67
C LEU A 58 12.41 27.06 -5.99
N LEU A 59 12.55 27.79 -4.88
CA LEU A 59 13.78 27.82 -4.09
C LEU A 59 14.14 26.42 -3.56
N MET A 60 13.18 25.74 -2.94
CA MET A 60 13.41 24.39 -2.40
C MET A 60 13.68 23.36 -3.49
N VAL A 61 13.01 23.44 -4.64
CA VAL A 61 13.29 22.55 -5.79
C VAL A 61 14.69 22.79 -6.36
N SER A 62 15.19 24.03 -6.34
CA SER A 62 16.54 24.36 -6.79
C SER A 62 17.64 23.83 -5.86
N ASP A 63 17.35 23.73 -4.56
CA ASP A 63 18.25 23.19 -3.53
C ASP A 63 18.40 21.66 -3.60
N LEU A 64 17.41 20.96 -4.20
CA LEU A 64 17.45 19.51 -4.40
C LEU A 64 18.37 19.05 -5.55
N LYS A 65 19.11 19.96 -6.20
CA LYS A 65 19.96 19.69 -7.35
C LYS A 65 21.44 19.56 -6.96
#